data_AF-A0A2V9YU28-F1
#
_entry.id   AF-A0A2V9YU28-F1
#
_cell.length_a   1.000
_cell.length_b   1.000
_cell.length_c   1.000
_cell.angle_alpha   90.00
_cell.angle_beta   90.00
_cell.angle_gamma   90.00
#
_symmetry.space_group_name_H-M   'P 1'
#
loop_
_entity.id
_entity.type
_entity.pdbx_description
1 polymer ?
#
loop_
_entity_poly.entity_id
_entity_poly.type
_entity_poly.pdbx_seq_one_letter_code
_entity_poly.pdbx_strand_id
1 'polypeptide(L)'
;MKTKLLFGGVAVLVGIGVLFSGQSPVKAGEIHSASGYKVLAPIRHGNLTVFPVVGQKAHDTGDFLTLDEGLRSGDVVVSEYVSIRFLIPQGALRSTGWCW
;
A
#
# COMPACT_ATOMS: atom_id res chain seq x y z
N MET A 1 -38.24 -23.38 31.91
CA MET A 1 -38.31 -21.90 31.66
C MET A 1 -36.94 -21.23 31.75
N LYS A 2 -36.10 -21.55 32.75
CA LYS A 2 -34.76 -20.97 32.94
C LYS A 2 -33.81 -21.12 31.74
N THR A 3 -33.80 -22.28 31.08
CA THR A 3 -32.96 -22.52 29.90
C THR A 3 -33.32 -21.64 28.70
N LYS A 4 -34.62 -21.38 28.46
CA LYS A 4 -35.05 -20.48 27.37
C LYS A 4 -34.66 -19.01 27.63
N LEU A 5 -34.66 -18.59 28.90
CA LEU A 5 -34.19 -17.26 29.31
C LEU A 5 -32.67 -17.12 29.14
N LEU A 6 -31.90 -18.17 29.41
CA LEU A 6 -30.45 -18.19 29.19
C LEU A 6 -30.10 -18.11 27.69
N PHE A 7 -30.75 -18.90 26.84
CA PHE A 7 -30.53 -18.83 25.39
C PHE A 7 -30.95 -17.46 24.79
N GLY A 8 -32.05 -16.89 25.26
CA GLY A 8 -32.48 -15.54 24.86
C GLY A 8 -31.48 -14.46 25.25
N GLY A 9 -30.96 -14.51 26.49
CA GLY A 9 -29.95 -13.57 26.96
C GLY A 9 -28.64 -13.64 26.19
N VAL A 10 -28.16 -14.85 25.89
CA VAL A 10 -26.95 -15.05 25.08
C VAL A 10 -27.14 -14.54 23.65
N ALA A 11 -28.29 -14.80 23.03
CA ALA A 11 -28.57 -14.32 21.68
C ALA A 11 -28.60 -12.79 21.58
N VAL A 12 -29.14 -12.10 22.60
CA VAL A 12 -29.15 -10.63 22.67
C VAL A 12 -27.74 -10.07 22.83
N LEU A 13 -26.91 -10.66 23.71
CA LEU A 13 -25.53 -10.21 23.92
C LEU A 13 -24.66 -10.40 22.67
N VAL A 14 -24.83 -11.51 21.95
CA VAL A 14 -24.14 -11.75 20.68
C VAL A 14 -24.61 -10.76 19.60
N GLY A 15 -25.93 -10.54 19.48
CA GLY A 15 -26.48 -9.56 18.52
C GLY A 15 -25.94 -8.14 18.76
N ILE A 16 -25.84 -7.72 20.02
CA ILE A 16 -25.25 -6.43 20.38
C ILE A 16 -23.76 -6.37 19.99
N GLY A 17 -22.97 -7.41 20.30
CA GLY A 17 -21.55 -7.46 19.92
C GLY A 17 -21.31 -7.39 18.40
N VAL A 18 -22.21 -7.94 17.59
CA VAL A 18 -22.15 -7.86 16.13
C VAL A 18 -22.43 -6.44 15.63
N LEU A 19 -23.39 -5.73 16.23
CA LEU A 19 -23.70 -4.35 15.84
C LEU A 19 -22.56 -3.37 16.14
N PHE A 20 -21.75 -3.62 17.18
CA PHE A 20 -20.64 -2.75 17.57
C PHE A 20 -19.28 -3.12 16.95
N SER A 21 -19.15 -4.26 16.26
CA SER A 21 -17.84 -4.76 15.78
C SER A 21 -17.48 -4.39 14.33
N GLY A 22 -18.37 -3.71 13.60
CA GLY A 22 -18.34 -3.76 12.13
C GLY A 22 -17.93 -2.53 11.33
N GLN A 23 -17.44 -1.43 11.92
CA GLN A 23 -17.19 -0.20 11.13
C GLN A 23 -15.86 0.49 11.44
N SER A 24 -14.77 -0.28 11.51
CA SER A 24 -13.47 0.32 11.21
C SER A 24 -13.40 0.55 9.70
N PRO A 25 -13.32 1.81 9.20
CA PRO A 25 -13.15 2.05 7.78
C PRO A 25 -11.82 1.41 7.36
N VAL A 26 -11.90 0.30 6.63
CA VAL A 26 -10.71 -0.32 6.04
C VAL A 26 -10.26 0.61 4.92
N LYS A 27 -9.26 1.45 5.22
CA LYS A 27 -8.51 2.22 4.22
C LYS A 27 -7.74 1.25 3.33
N ALA A 28 -8.39 0.78 2.27
CA ALA A 28 -7.71 0.05 1.20
C ALA A 28 -6.62 0.97 0.60
N GLY A 29 -5.37 0.53 0.66
CA GLY A 29 -4.23 1.23 0.07
C GLY A 29 -3.22 1.82 1.06
N GLU A 30 -3.48 1.79 2.37
CA GLU A 30 -2.47 2.14 3.37
C GLU A 30 -1.56 0.92 3.61
N ILE A 31 -0.68 0.67 2.65
CA ILE A 31 0.53 -0.07 2.95
C ILE A 31 1.30 0.85 3.89
N HIS A 32 1.34 0.52 5.18
CA HIS A 32 2.39 1.04 6.05
C HIS A 32 3.71 0.60 5.44
N SER A 33 4.26 1.43 4.55
CA SER A 33 5.56 1.20 3.93
C SER A 33 6.56 1.16 5.06
N ALA A 34 7.00 -0.04 5.43
CA ALA A 34 8.16 -0.22 6.30
C ALA A 34 9.39 0.55 5.74
N SER A 35 9.39 0.87 4.44
CA SER A 35 10.40 1.65 3.74
C SER A 35 10.31 3.17 3.89
N GLY A 36 9.29 3.73 4.55
CA GLY A 36 9.19 5.17 4.80
C GLY A 36 8.81 6.03 3.58
N TYR A 37 8.29 5.42 2.51
CA TYR A 37 7.78 6.13 1.33
C TYR A 37 6.25 6.07 1.26
N LYS A 38 5.60 7.18 0.91
CA LYS A 38 4.14 7.26 0.69
C LYS A 38 3.83 7.79 -0.71
N VAL A 39 2.83 7.19 -1.35
CA VAL A 39 2.26 7.69 -2.61
C VAL A 39 1.19 8.73 -2.27
N LEU A 40 1.29 9.92 -2.86
CA LEU A 40 0.33 11.01 -2.66
C LEU A 40 -0.83 10.91 -3.66
N ALA A 41 -1.82 11.80 -3.49
CA ALA A 41 -2.93 11.92 -4.42
C ALA A 41 -2.41 12.23 -5.84
N PRO A 42 -3.02 11.63 -6.87
CA PRO A 42 -2.58 11.82 -8.25
C PRO A 42 -2.81 13.26 -8.73
N ILE A 43 -1.84 13.79 -9.46
CA ILE A 43 -1.95 15.06 -10.19
C ILE A 43 -2.35 14.75 -11.63
N ARG A 44 -3.44 15.32 -12.11
CA ARG A 44 -3.98 15.06 -13.45
C ARG A 44 -3.91 16.30 -14.33
N HIS A 45 -3.40 16.14 -15.54
CA HIS A 45 -3.41 17.18 -16.58
C HIS A 45 -3.60 16.54 -17.95
N GLY A 46 -4.79 16.74 -18.55
CA GLY A 46 -5.17 16.07 -19.79
C GLY A 46 -5.10 14.54 -19.66
N ASN A 47 -4.29 13.90 -20.52
CA ASN A 47 -4.04 12.45 -20.48
C ASN A 47 -2.81 12.05 -19.64
N LEU A 48 -2.26 12.98 -18.85
CA LEU A 48 -1.14 12.70 -17.95
C LEU A 48 -1.65 12.57 -16.51
N THR A 49 -1.27 11.48 -15.85
CA THR A 49 -1.48 11.28 -14.41
C THR A 49 -0.14 11.00 -13.75
N VAL A 50 0.24 11.83 -12.79
CA VAL A 50 1.46 11.67 -11.98
C VAL A 50 1.06 11.21 -10.59
N PHE A 51 1.73 10.19 -10.06
CA PHE A 51 1.57 9.70 -8.69
C PHE A 51 2.84 10.05 -7.90
N PRO A 52 2.87 11.18 -7.17
CA PRO A 52 4.07 11.59 -6.46
C PRO A 52 4.39 10.60 -5.35
N VAL A 53 5.65 10.16 -5.27
CA VAL A 53 6.16 9.33 -4.17
C VAL A 53 7.04 10.22 -3.32
N VAL A 54 6.75 10.30 -2.03
CA VAL A 54 7.54 11.10 -1.08
C VAL A 54 8.07 10.22 0.05
N GLY A 55 9.34 10.45 0.40
CA GLY A 55 9.95 9.86 1.60
C GLY A 55 9.62 10.66 2.86
N GLN A 56 9.85 10.07 4.02
CA GLN A 56 9.70 10.76 5.32
C GLN A 56 10.82 11.77 5.61
N LYS A 57 11.98 11.66 4.95
CA LYS A 57 13.16 12.48 5.21
C LYS A 57 13.58 13.24 3.96
N ALA A 58 13.88 14.53 4.13
CA ALA A 58 14.60 15.33 3.16
C ALA A 58 16.09 15.32 3.51
N HIS A 59 16.94 15.24 2.50
CA HIS A 59 18.39 15.32 2.64
C HIS A 59 18.88 16.58 1.92
N ASP A 60 19.83 17.29 2.53
CA ASP A 60 20.57 18.32 1.81
C ASP A 60 21.41 17.61 0.74
N THR A 61 21.22 18.03 -0.51
CA THR A 61 21.80 17.38 -1.70
C THR A 61 22.78 18.29 -2.42
N GLY A 62 23.12 19.46 -1.85
CA GLY A 62 24.00 20.44 -2.47
C GLY A 62 25.41 19.91 -2.77
N ASP A 63 25.90 18.99 -1.93
CA ASP A 63 27.23 18.38 -2.07
C ASP A 63 27.17 16.95 -2.63
N PHE A 64 26.00 16.48 -3.08
CA PHE A 64 25.88 15.12 -3.60
C PHE A 64 26.48 15.04 -5.00
N LEU A 65 27.35 14.05 -5.19
CA LEU A 65 27.85 13.69 -6.51
C LEU A 65 26.69 13.17 -7.37
N THR A 66 26.69 13.51 -8.65
CA THR A 66 25.70 12.93 -9.56
C THR A 66 25.98 11.44 -9.77
N LEU A 67 24.92 10.69 -10.08
CA LEU A 67 25.05 9.24 -10.25
C LEU A 67 26.03 8.89 -11.38
N ASP A 68 25.99 9.63 -12.49
CA ASP A 68 26.89 9.43 -13.62
C ASP A 68 28.36 9.71 -13.27
N GLU A 69 28.62 10.75 -12.48
CA GLU A 69 29.97 11.07 -12.02
C GLU A 69 30.49 9.99 -11.07
N GLY A 70 29.67 9.55 -10.10
CA GLY A 70 30.06 8.48 -9.17
C GLY A 70 30.26 7.12 -9.83
N LEU A 71 29.49 6.80 -10.87
CA LEU A 71 29.71 5.60 -11.68
C LEU A 71 30.98 5.70 -12.52
N ARG A 72 31.28 6.89 -13.05
CA ARG A 72 32.49 7.13 -13.86
C ARG A 72 33.76 7.11 -13.01
N SER A 73 33.73 7.65 -11.79
CA SER A 73 34.87 7.62 -10.86
C SER A 73 35.06 6.26 -10.20
N GLY A 74 33.99 5.46 -10.11
CA GLY A 74 33.97 4.17 -9.42
C GLY A 74 33.67 4.27 -7.92
N ASP A 75 33.36 5.47 -7.42
CA ASP A 75 33.00 5.70 -6.01
C ASP A 75 31.60 5.17 -5.66
N VAL A 76 30.75 4.93 -6.67
CA VAL A 76 29.37 4.45 -6.52
C VAL A 76 29.18 3.12 -7.24
N VAL A 77 28.54 2.17 -6.55
CA VAL A 77 28.03 0.91 -7.13
C VAL A 77 26.53 0.85 -6.93
N VAL A 78 25.78 0.63 -8.01
CA VAL A 78 24.32 0.47 -7.97
C VAL A 78 23.97 -1.00 -7.77
N SER A 79 23.27 -1.29 -6.68
CA SER A 79 22.61 -2.58 -6.48
C SER A 79 21.09 -2.40 -6.64
N GLU A 80 20.52 -3.07 -7.62
CA GLU A 80 19.07 -3.11 -7.79
C GLU A 80 18.48 -4.17 -6.86
N TYR A 81 17.44 -3.80 -6.11
CA TYR A 81 16.66 -4.74 -5.31
C TYR A 81 15.24 -4.78 -5.84
N VAL A 82 14.84 -5.94 -6.40
CA VAL A 82 13.47 -6.15 -6.87
C VAL A 82 12.65 -6.80 -5.75
N SER A 83 11.59 -6.11 -5.32
CA SER A 83 10.55 -6.67 -4.46
C SER A 83 9.22 -6.64 -5.20
N ILE A 84 9.03 -7.59 -6.11
CA ILE A 84 7.77 -7.74 -6.83
C ILE A 84 6.74 -8.42 -5.93
N ARG A 85 5.92 -7.63 -5.23
CA ARG A 85 4.56 -8.03 -4.86
C ARG A 85 3.62 -7.43 -5.90
N PHE A 86 3.32 -8.18 -6.95
CA PHE A 86 2.28 -7.79 -7.88
C PHE A 86 0.93 -7.76 -7.14
N LEU A 87 0.29 -6.60 -7.13
CA LEU A 87 -1.12 -6.48 -6.76
C LEU A 87 -1.93 -6.62 -8.05
N ILE A 88 -2.07 -7.85 -8.52
CA ILE A 88 -2.85 -8.16 -9.72
C ILE A 88 -4.33 -7.99 -9.36
N PRO A 89 -5.08 -7.09 -10.01
CA PRO A 89 -6.54 -7.06 -9.89
C PRO A 89 -7.05 -8.42 -10.41
N GLN A 90 -7.81 -9.15 -9.60
CA GLN A 90 -8.29 -10.51 -9.93
C GLN A 90 -9.11 -10.61 -11.23
N GLY A 91 -9.44 -9.49 -11.88
CA GLY A 91 -10.13 -9.44 -13.17
C GLY A 91 -9.25 -9.31 -14.43
N ALA A 92 -7.92 -9.15 -14.31
CA ALA A 92 -7.05 -8.89 -15.47
C ALA A 92 -6.62 -10.15 -16.26
N LEU A 93 -6.91 -11.36 -15.76
CA LEU A 93 -6.44 -12.63 -16.33
C LEU A 93 -7.35 -13.25 -17.42
N ARG A 94 -8.25 -12.49 -18.04
CA ARG A 94 -9.20 -13.06 -19.04
C ARG A 94 -9.02 -12.58 -20.48
N SER A 95 -8.01 -11.77 -20.79
CA SER A 95 -7.79 -11.40 -22.18
C SER A 95 -6.33 -11.13 -22.48
N THR A 96 -5.86 -11.76 -23.55
CA THR A 96 -4.57 -11.64 -24.22
C THR A 96 -3.39 -12.32 -23.54
N GLY A 97 -2.94 -13.39 -24.23
CA GLY A 97 -1.76 -14.16 -23.91
C GLY A 97 -0.49 -13.34 -24.07
N TRP A 98 0.44 -13.62 -23.18
CA TRP A 98 1.76 -13.02 -23.17
C TRP A 98 2.69 -13.91 -23.96
N CYS A 99 3.02 -13.44 -25.15
CA CYS A 99 4.20 -13.84 -25.90
C CYS A 99 5.44 -13.46 -25.07
N TRP A 100 6.28 -14.45 -24.79
CA TRP A 100 7.73 -14.31 -24.68
C TRP A 100 8.33 -15.22 -25.75
#